data_AF-A0A7U3ZSW7-F1
#
_entry.id   AF-A0A7U3ZSW7-F1
#
_cell.length_a   1.000
_cell.length_b   1.000
_cell.length_c   1.000
_cell.angle_alpha   90.00
_cell.angle_beta   90.00
_cell.angle_gamma   90.00
#
_symmetry.space_group_name_H-M   'P 1'
#
loop_
_entity.id
_entity.type
_entity.pdbx_description
1 polymer ?
#
loop_
_entity_poly.entity_id
_entity_poly.type
_entity_poly.pdbx_seq_one_letter_code
_entity_poly.pdbx_strand_id
1 'polypeptide(L)'
;MNRKIGLLFLGCTTLFTPFFTVACNIASQRNTVIVQLAQGKNWPLASALIPLTEYYNNNFKDQQDFVKVELEFQDKTGTYDEFKLIKNVKDKIITNDYTRLPNIVVGSQTGAYILKQTDNLLNLTNTKIKKDLFSPKIANLHSILAGQGKNTNTLFNIPFDNSDLDALTFNYQLLNKMFELIKENGGDVDENAEIVKAAKSAADMANKGQESYTKIPNTTIWNMIKAKNMKSFKDIGKVDDSTFTSIQSIRDLSEKFTNGIELENSKVNEYTLSGNVFSIDYFNDTFYKELDSRIKEDKIIFKLNDKNEVDYNLVKDKDIIKEFKNLWEDYTKKNVRVEKKISNNLVSKNVVFQALKYENKDPDWGGHEIRRFQSAISFTPSVGAAQNKITNVVRPEHDLNFEKNNTKSGDIAMRPQMLISKKDGKKIFSEGGSSILPIDSKNSRLNQGTIKFLEWLYTGKNRVNKNIEEENWITLSEKSGYVMPLKNVINKDLGLKKLEEKYNNLEKELLKESDKTRSWKYVTLNLLESAKISLKSILNFETNSDVISKPTVQDDKTAQITRLFAGQLQGLTQIDNPTKPLTGDELIEKFKKIIAQH
;
A
#
# COMPACT_ATOMS: atom_id res chain seq x y z
N MET A 1 12.29 55.10 -56.00
CA MET A 1 11.25 55.82 -56.76
C MET A 1 10.05 54.89 -56.97
N ASN A 2 8.90 55.26 -56.41
CA ASN A 2 7.49 54.95 -56.81
C ASN A 2 7.14 53.60 -57.45
N ARG A 3 6.31 52.77 -56.79
CA ARG A 3 4.81 52.60 -56.93
C ARG A 3 4.51 51.21 -57.53
N LYS A 4 3.97 50.28 -56.74
CA LYS A 4 2.53 49.93 -56.52
C LYS A 4 1.86 49.10 -57.64
N ILE A 5 1.46 47.89 -57.20
CA ILE A 5 0.22 47.13 -57.50
C ILE A 5 0.16 46.29 -58.77
N GLY A 6 -0.08 44.99 -58.55
CA GLY A 6 -0.63 44.03 -59.49
C GLY A 6 -0.99 42.74 -58.78
N LEU A 7 -2.15 42.71 -58.11
CA LEU A 7 -2.79 41.51 -57.57
C LEU A 7 -3.11 40.55 -58.72
N LEU A 8 -2.75 39.27 -58.59
CA LEU A 8 -3.40 38.17 -59.30
C LEU A 8 -3.55 37.00 -58.32
N PHE A 9 -4.80 36.82 -57.92
CA PHE A 9 -5.33 35.66 -57.22
C PHE A 9 -5.06 34.39 -58.03
N LEU A 10 -4.32 33.45 -57.45
CA LEU A 10 -4.37 32.03 -57.82
C LEU A 10 -4.67 31.26 -56.54
N GLY A 11 -5.85 30.63 -56.54
CA GLY A 11 -6.39 29.93 -55.39
C GLY A 11 -5.55 28.72 -55.00
N CYS A 12 -4.99 28.77 -53.80
CA CYS A 12 -4.75 27.56 -53.02
C CYS A 12 -6.07 27.22 -52.33
N THR A 13 -6.84 26.31 -52.92
CA THR A 13 -7.78 25.50 -52.17
C THR A 13 -6.97 24.65 -51.19
N THR A 14 -6.76 25.17 -49.98
CA THR A 14 -6.37 24.34 -48.85
C THR A 14 -7.52 23.37 -48.60
N LEU A 15 -7.39 22.15 -49.13
CA LEU A 15 -8.20 21.01 -48.70
C LEU A 15 -7.91 20.81 -47.21
N PHE A 16 -8.74 21.41 -46.36
CA PHE A 16 -8.94 20.93 -45.01
C PHE A 16 -9.60 19.55 -45.13
N THR A 17 -8.79 18.52 -45.34
CA THR A 17 -9.22 17.17 -45.01
C THR A 17 -9.48 17.14 -43.51
N PRO A 18 -10.64 16.64 -43.07
CA PRO A 18 -10.97 16.62 -41.66
C PRO A 18 -10.04 15.63 -40.97
N PHE A 19 -9.13 16.11 -40.12
CA PHE A 19 -8.33 15.28 -39.21
C PHE A 19 -9.20 14.38 -38.32
N PHE A 20 -10.52 14.63 -38.25
CA PHE A 20 -11.51 13.79 -37.59
C PHE A 20 -11.70 12.40 -38.22
N THR A 21 -11.57 12.23 -39.54
CA THR A 21 -11.80 10.91 -40.17
C THR A 21 -10.61 9.96 -40.04
N VAL A 22 -9.38 10.46 -39.89
CA VAL A 22 -8.17 9.62 -39.74
C VAL A 22 -8.05 9.06 -38.32
N ALA A 23 -8.42 9.83 -37.29
CA ALA A 23 -8.45 9.33 -35.90
C ALA A 23 -9.53 8.25 -35.70
N CYS A 24 -10.73 8.42 -36.29
CA CYS A 24 -11.77 7.40 -36.31
C CYS A 24 -11.35 6.12 -37.06
N ASN A 25 -10.57 6.24 -38.15
CA ASN A 25 -10.12 5.07 -38.93
C ASN A 25 -8.93 4.31 -38.32
N ILE A 26 -8.14 4.91 -37.42
CA ILE A 26 -7.04 4.21 -36.74
C ILE A 26 -7.52 3.55 -35.43
N ALA A 27 -8.45 4.19 -34.70
CA ALA A 27 -9.13 3.57 -33.57
C ALA A 27 -10.00 2.36 -33.98
N SER A 28 -10.46 2.30 -35.23
CA SER A 28 -11.22 1.18 -35.79
C SER A 28 -10.38 -0.04 -36.18
N GLN A 29 -9.05 0.11 -36.34
CA GLN A 29 -8.15 -1.01 -36.71
C GLN A 29 -7.67 -1.84 -35.52
N ARG A 30 -7.89 -1.36 -34.28
CA ARG A 30 -7.41 -2.04 -33.09
C ARG A 30 -8.34 -3.18 -32.66
N ASN A 31 -7.74 -4.36 -32.46
CA ASN A 31 -8.45 -5.60 -32.13
C ASN A 31 -8.09 -6.15 -30.73
N THR A 32 -7.68 -5.29 -29.78
CA THR A 32 -7.21 -5.72 -28.46
C THR A 32 -7.63 -4.75 -27.36
N VAL A 33 -8.21 -5.29 -26.28
CA VAL A 33 -8.48 -4.58 -25.02
C VAL A 33 -7.16 -4.44 -24.27
N ILE A 34 -6.71 -3.21 -24.03
CA ILE A 34 -5.47 -2.95 -23.28
C ILE A 34 -5.81 -2.62 -21.83
N VAL A 35 -5.18 -3.34 -20.91
CA VAL A 35 -5.20 -3.09 -19.46
C VAL A 35 -3.85 -2.50 -19.07
N GLN A 36 -3.83 -1.26 -18.60
CA GLN A 36 -2.60 -0.60 -18.14
C GLN A 36 -2.48 -0.61 -16.63
N LEU A 37 -1.26 -0.89 -16.15
CA LEU A 37 -0.89 -0.88 -14.75
C LEU A 37 0.40 -0.06 -14.55
N ALA A 38 0.48 0.65 -13.42
CA ALA A 38 1.71 1.31 -12.98
C ALA A 38 2.64 0.34 -12.24
N GLN A 39 2.13 -0.83 -11.85
CA GLN A 39 2.88 -1.89 -11.20
C GLN A 39 3.68 -2.70 -12.25
N GLY A 40 4.85 -3.21 -11.84
CA GLY A 40 5.68 -4.06 -12.68
C GLY A 40 5.15 -5.50 -12.80
N LYS A 41 5.61 -6.23 -13.81
CA LYS A 41 5.21 -7.63 -14.07
C LYS A 41 5.54 -8.63 -12.94
N ASN A 42 6.41 -8.26 -12.01
CA ASN A 42 6.82 -9.07 -10.87
C ASN A 42 6.10 -8.67 -9.57
N TRP A 43 5.23 -7.66 -9.60
CA TRP A 43 4.42 -7.28 -8.44
C TRP A 43 3.34 -8.32 -8.16
N PRO A 44 2.86 -8.45 -6.91
CA PRO A 44 1.90 -9.50 -6.55
C PRO A 44 0.65 -9.54 -7.43
N LEU A 45 0.11 -8.38 -7.83
CA LEU A 45 -1.10 -8.33 -8.67
C LEU A 45 -0.87 -8.97 -10.05
N ALA A 46 0.31 -8.78 -10.64
CA ALA A 46 0.65 -9.34 -11.94
C ALA A 46 0.63 -10.87 -11.92
N SER A 47 1.08 -11.48 -10.82
CA SER A 47 1.06 -12.94 -10.60
C SER A 47 -0.34 -13.54 -10.67
N ALA A 48 -1.39 -12.76 -10.38
CA ALA A 48 -2.78 -13.17 -10.56
C ALA A 48 -3.34 -12.78 -11.94
N LEU A 49 -3.11 -11.56 -12.39
CA LEU A 49 -3.72 -11.04 -13.63
C LEU A 49 -3.21 -11.73 -14.89
N ILE A 50 -1.92 -12.07 -14.97
CA ILE A 50 -1.34 -12.76 -16.13
C ILE A 50 -2.07 -14.08 -16.41
N PRO A 51 -2.13 -15.05 -15.47
CA PRO A 51 -2.79 -16.33 -15.73
C PRO A 51 -4.31 -16.19 -15.91
N LEU A 52 -4.97 -15.25 -15.22
CA LEU A 52 -6.39 -14.97 -15.44
C LEU A 52 -6.65 -14.47 -16.87
N THR A 53 -5.84 -13.55 -17.35
CA THR A 53 -5.96 -12.99 -18.71
C THR A 53 -5.66 -14.03 -19.77
N GLU A 54 -4.65 -14.87 -19.58
CA GLU A 54 -4.35 -16.00 -20.45
C GLU A 54 -5.51 -16.99 -20.52
N TYR A 55 -6.10 -17.33 -19.37
CA TYR A 55 -7.27 -18.19 -19.30
C TYR A 55 -8.45 -17.61 -20.08
N TYR A 56 -8.78 -16.32 -19.86
CA TYR A 56 -9.85 -15.64 -20.59
C TYR A 56 -9.61 -15.66 -22.10
N ASN A 57 -8.43 -15.25 -22.54
CA ASN A 57 -8.07 -15.20 -23.95
C ASN A 57 -8.16 -16.56 -24.65
N ASN A 58 -7.81 -17.64 -23.96
CA ASN A 58 -7.82 -18.98 -24.56
C ASN A 58 -9.20 -19.62 -24.61
N ASN A 59 -10.05 -19.38 -23.60
CA ASN A 59 -11.33 -20.08 -23.43
C ASN A 59 -12.54 -19.31 -23.96
N PHE A 60 -12.42 -17.99 -24.15
CA PHE A 60 -13.53 -17.14 -24.60
C PHE A 60 -13.36 -16.68 -26.06
N LYS A 61 -12.27 -17.05 -26.74
CA LYS A 61 -11.89 -16.55 -28.08
C LYS A 61 -12.95 -16.71 -29.17
N ASP A 62 -13.76 -17.76 -29.07
CA ASP A 62 -14.78 -18.11 -30.07
C ASP A 62 -16.19 -17.62 -29.66
N GLN A 63 -16.29 -16.88 -28.55
CA GLN A 63 -17.57 -16.35 -28.08
C GLN A 63 -17.89 -14.97 -28.69
N GLN A 64 -19.19 -14.66 -28.78
CA GLN A 64 -19.66 -13.32 -29.14
C GLN A 64 -19.05 -12.25 -28.22
N ASP A 65 -18.75 -11.09 -28.81
CA ASP A 65 -18.15 -9.91 -28.16
C ASP A 65 -16.75 -10.16 -27.57
N PHE A 66 -16.12 -11.29 -27.90
CA PHE A 66 -14.73 -11.52 -27.53
C PHE A 66 -13.79 -10.53 -28.24
N VAL A 67 -12.90 -9.97 -27.42
CA VAL A 67 -11.71 -9.25 -27.87
C VAL A 67 -10.55 -9.71 -27.00
N LYS A 68 -9.41 -10.00 -27.62
CA LYS A 68 -8.18 -10.37 -26.90
C LYS A 68 -7.80 -9.26 -25.92
N VAL A 69 -7.39 -9.64 -24.71
CA VAL A 69 -6.93 -8.73 -23.66
C VAL A 69 -5.41 -8.78 -23.56
N GLU A 70 -4.76 -7.63 -23.45
CA GLU A 70 -3.32 -7.49 -23.24
C GLU A 70 -3.03 -6.65 -21.99
N LEU A 71 -2.11 -7.12 -21.17
CA LEU A 71 -1.63 -6.41 -20.00
C LEU A 71 -0.39 -5.59 -20.35
N GLU A 72 -0.39 -4.30 -20.02
CA GLU A 72 0.76 -3.41 -20.13
C GLU A 72 1.19 -2.95 -18.72
N PHE A 73 2.31 -3.47 -18.26
CA PHE A 73 2.91 -3.13 -16.95
C PHE A 73 3.83 -1.90 -17.04
N GLN A 74 4.40 -1.50 -15.91
CA GLN A 74 5.28 -0.32 -15.77
C GLN A 74 6.34 -0.18 -16.88
N ASP A 75 6.94 -1.29 -17.32
CA ASP A 75 8.02 -1.30 -18.33
C ASP A 75 7.53 -0.82 -19.70
N LYS A 76 6.22 -0.98 -19.98
CA LYS A 76 5.58 -0.56 -21.22
C LYS A 76 4.81 0.76 -21.07
N THR A 77 4.28 1.04 -19.87
CA THR A 77 3.55 2.30 -19.59
C THR A 77 4.49 3.47 -19.27
N GLY A 78 5.73 3.19 -18.85
CA GLY A 78 6.74 4.20 -18.51
C GLY A 78 6.45 4.95 -17.20
N THR A 79 5.62 4.39 -16.32
CA THR A 79 5.25 5.02 -15.06
C THR A 79 5.11 4.01 -13.92
N TYR A 80 5.55 4.43 -12.72
CA TYR A 80 5.53 3.67 -11.47
C TYR A 80 4.48 4.20 -10.48
N ASP A 81 3.67 5.17 -10.91
CA ASP A 81 2.72 5.89 -10.08
C ASP A 81 1.34 5.85 -10.75
N GLU A 82 0.36 5.33 -10.03
CA GLU A 82 -0.98 5.10 -10.56
C GLU A 82 -1.71 6.41 -10.88
N PHE A 83 -1.47 7.49 -10.12
CA PHE A 83 -2.05 8.79 -10.40
C PHE A 83 -1.44 9.41 -11.67
N LYS A 84 -0.12 9.28 -11.86
CA LYS A 84 0.56 9.67 -13.11
C LYS A 84 0.08 8.86 -14.30
N LEU A 85 -0.19 7.55 -14.14
CA LEU A 85 -0.79 6.73 -15.18
C LEU A 85 -2.15 7.27 -15.62
N ILE A 86 -3.03 7.56 -14.65
CA ILE A 86 -4.35 8.16 -14.91
C ILE A 86 -4.22 9.47 -15.69
N LYS A 87 -3.28 10.33 -15.31
CA LYS A 87 -3.00 11.59 -16.02
C LYS A 87 -2.53 11.37 -17.44
N ASN A 88 -1.57 10.47 -17.67
CA ASN A 88 -1.10 10.15 -19.02
C ASN A 88 -2.25 9.67 -19.92
N VAL A 89 -3.22 8.95 -19.36
CA VAL A 89 -4.42 8.51 -20.08
C VAL A 89 -5.35 9.68 -20.37
N LYS A 90 -5.57 10.59 -19.41
CA LYS A 90 -6.31 11.84 -19.63
C LYS A 90 -5.68 12.68 -20.75
N ASP A 91 -4.37 12.82 -20.77
CA ASP A 91 -3.66 13.59 -21.80
C ASP A 91 -3.86 13.00 -23.19
N LYS A 92 -3.82 11.67 -23.33
CA LYS A 92 -4.16 10.97 -24.59
C LYS A 92 -5.59 11.26 -25.05
N ILE A 93 -6.55 11.28 -24.13
CA ILE A 93 -7.95 11.60 -24.44
C ILE A 93 -8.08 13.03 -24.97
N ILE A 94 -7.48 14.01 -24.27
CA ILE A 94 -7.58 15.43 -24.61
C ILE A 94 -6.87 15.76 -25.94
N THR A 95 -5.76 15.08 -26.21
CA THR A 95 -5.00 15.21 -27.46
C THR A 95 -5.56 14.37 -28.62
N ASN A 96 -6.66 13.65 -28.39
CA ASN A 96 -7.28 12.72 -29.33
C ASN A 96 -6.34 11.61 -29.85
N ASP A 97 -5.34 11.21 -29.05
CA ASP A 97 -4.51 10.03 -29.32
C ASP A 97 -5.20 8.74 -28.88
N TYR A 98 -6.17 8.31 -29.68
CA TYR A 98 -6.90 7.05 -29.47
C TYR A 98 -6.14 5.81 -29.96
N THR A 99 -4.99 5.99 -30.63
CA THR A 99 -4.25 4.89 -31.26
C THR A 99 -3.77 3.85 -30.24
N ARG A 100 -3.42 4.32 -29.02
CA ARG A 100 -2.99 3.49 -27.88
C ARG A 100 -3.62 3.94 -26.56
N LEU A 101 -4.88 4.37 -26.60
CA LEU A 101 -5.66 4.65 -25.39
C LEU A 101 -6.04 3.32 -24.71
N PRO A 102 -5.67 3.07 -23.44
CA PRO A 102 -6.08 1.83 -22.78
C PRO A 102 -7.61 1.74 -22.67
N ASN A 103 -8.12 0.52 -22.62
CA ASN A 103 -9.54 0.27 -22.35
C ASN A 103 -9.81 0.16 -20.86
N ILE A 104 -8.80 -0.27 -20.10
CA ILE A 104 -8.85 -0.39 -18.65
C ILE A 104 -7.57 0.20 -18.09
N VAL A 105 -7.71 1.04 -17.06
CA VAL A 105 -6.60 1.48 -16.23
C VAL A 105 -6.79 0.89 -14.85
N VAL A 106 -5.79 0.16 -14.35
CA VAL A 106 -5.69 -0.15 -12.91
C VAL A 106 -4.98 1.03 -12.28
N GLY A 107 -5.74 1.85 -11.57
CA GLY A 107 -5.29 3.15 -11.10
C GLY A 107 -5.76 3.47 -9.70
N SER A 108 -5.23 4.57 -9.15
CA SER A 108 -5.54 5.01 -7.81
C SER A 108 -7.02 5.33 -7.67
N GLN A 109 -7.63 4.85 -6.58
CA GLN A 109 -9.03 5.10 -6.21
C GLN A 109 -9.36 6.59 -6.22
N THR A 110 -8.40 7.43 -5.83
CA THR A 110 -8.58 8.86 -5.62
C THR A 110 -8.42 9.67 -6.91
N GLY A 111 -7.89 9.06 -7.98
CA GLY A 111 -7.70 9.69 -9.29
C GLY A 111 -8.87 9.53 -10.27
N ALA A 112 -9.91 8.75 -9.91
CA ALA A 112 -11.00 8.42 -10.83
C ALA A 112 -11.76 9.66 -11.37
N TYR A 113 -11.99 10.67 -10.52
CA TYR A 113 -12.69 11.89 -10.95
C TYR A 113 -11.88 12.72 -11.97
N ILE A 114 -10.55 12.53 -12.08
CA ILE A 114 -9.71 13.18 -13.11
C ILE A 114 -10.14 12.74 -14.51
N LEU A 115 -10.38 11.44 -14.70
CA LEU A 115 -10.87 10.90 -15.98
C LEU A 115 -12.37 11.16 -16.19
N LYS A 116 -13.13 11.38 -15.12
CA LYS A 116 -14.53 11.81 -15.24
C LYS A 116 -14.66 13.17 -15.93
N GLN A 117 -13.67 14.05 -15.79
CA GLN A 117 -13.66 15.37 -16.43
C GLN A 117 -13.58 15.32 -17.96
N THR A 118 -13.30 14.16 -18.57
CA THR A 118 -13.18 14.02 -20.03
C THR A 118 -14.37 13.34 -20.70
N ASP A 119 -15.40 12.92 -19.96
CA ASP A 119 -16.55 12.17 -20.51
C ASP A 119 -16.16 10.90 -21.32
N ASN A 120 -15.00 10.32 -21.01
CA ASN A 120 -14.45 9.11 -21.64
C ASN A 120 -14.41 7.91 -20.70
N LEU A 121 -15.24 7.89 -19.65
CA LEU A 121 -15.43 6.71 -18.81
C LEU A 121 -16.51 5.81 -19.43
N LEU A 122 -16.25 4.52 -19.49
CA LEU A 122 -17.18 3.56 -20.10
C LEU A 122 -18.43 3.42 -19.23
N ASN A 123 -19.60 3.53 -19.86
CA ASN A 123 -20.88 3.37 -19.17
C ASN A 123 -21.18 1.89 -18.87
N LEU A 124 -21.28 1.54 -17.59
CA LEU A 124 -21.56 0.17 -17.12
C LEU A 124 -22.99 -0.03 -16.58
N THR A 125 -23.88 0.95 -16.74
CA THR A 125 -25.25 0.93 -16.16
C THR A 125 -26.04 -0.33 -16.49
N ASN A 126 -25.85 -0.88 -17.69
CA ASN A 126 -26.59 -2.05 -18.21
C ASN A 126 -25.79 -3.36 -18.13
N THR A 127 -24.75 -3.41 -17.29
CA THR A 127 -23.88 -4.59 -17.13
C THR A 127 -24.12 -5.26 -15.78
N LYS A 128 -23.47 -6.40 -15.52
CA LYS A 128 -23.42 -7.01 -14.18
C LYS A 128 -22.56 -6.24 -13.18
N ILE A 129 -21.73 -5.30 -13.66
CA ILE A 129 -20.83 -4.51 -12.81
C ILE A 129 -21.56 -3.26 -12.32
N LYS A 130 -22.36 -3.45 -11.27
CA LYS A 130 -23.15 -2.40 -10.62
C LYS A 130 -22.75 -2.25 -9.16
N LYS A 131 -23.21 -1.16 -8.54
CA LYS A 131 -22.87 -0.84 -7.15
C LYS A 131 -23.22 -1.95 -6.14
N ASP A 132 -24.32 -2.67 -6.38
CA ASP A 132 -24.81 -3.75 -5.54
C ASP A 132 -23.99 -5.05 -5.62
N LEU A 133 -23.08 -5.16 -6.60
CA LEU A 133 -22.09 -6.24 -6.69
C LEU A 133 -21.05 -6.14 -5.57
N PHE A 134 -20.79 -4.93 -5.07
CA PHE A 134 -19.78 -4.63 -4.07
C PHE A 134 -20.38 -4.41 -2.69
N SER A 135 -19.53 -4.51 -1.67
CA SER A 135 -19.95 -4.22 -0.31
C SER A 135 -20.34 -2.74 -0.12
N PRO A 136 -21.41 -2.40 0.64
CA PRO A 136 -21.99 -1.06 0.62
C PRO A 136 -21.04 0.07 1.03
N LYS A 137 -20.25 -0.06 2.11
CA LYS A 137 -19.37 1.03 2.52
C LYS A 137 -18.21 1.21 1.53
N ILE A 138 -17.61 0.12 1.02
CA ILE A 138 -16.59 0.18 -0.04
C ILE A 138 -17.16 0.81 -1.32
N ALA A 139 -18.33 0.36 -1.80
CA ALA A 139 -18.95 0.89 -3.00
C ALA A 139 -19.27 2.39 -2.88
N ASN A 140 -19.69 2.83 -1.68
CA ASN A 140 -19.90 4.25 -1.37
C ASN A 140 -18.60 5.05 -1.39
N LEU A 141 -17.52 4.50 -0.82
CA LEU A 141 -16.19 5.12 -0.82
C LEU A 141 -15.73 5.44 -2.24
N HIS A 142 -15.82 4.45 -3.14
CA HIS A 142 -15.44 4.60 -4.55
C HIS A 142 -16.35 5.55 -5.32
N SER A 143 -17.66 5.55 -5.02
CA SER A 143 -18.61 6.50 -5.63
C SER A 143 -18.28 7.96 -5.24
N ILE A 144 -17.91 8.19 -3.97
CA ILE A 144 -17.56 9.52 -3.45
C ILE A 144 -16.26 10.02 -4.09
N LEU A 145 -15.22 9.18 -4.14
CA LEU A 145 -13.93 9.54 -4.75
C LEU A 145 -14.03 9.84 -6.26
N ALA A 146 -15.01 9.24 -6.94
CA ALA A 146 -15.34 9.55 -8.34
C ALA A 146 -16.24 10.79 -8.51
N GLY A 147 -16.65 11.46 -7.44
CA GLY A 147 -17.57 12.61 -7.49
C GLY A 147 -19.01 12.23 -7.90
N GLN A 148 -19.44 10.99 -7.69
CA GLN A 148 -20.80 10.53 -8.01
C GLN A 148 -21.76 10.61 -6.80
N GLY A 149 -21.24 10.94 -5.61
CA GLY A 149 -22.00 10.95 -4.37
C GLY A 149 -22.44 9.54 -3.92
N LYS A 150 -23.23 9.46 -2.84
CA LYS A 150 -23.65 8.18 -2.25
C LYS A 150 -24.82 7.51 -2.98
N ASN A 151 -25.68 8.27 -3.65
CA ASN A 151 -26.96 7.77 -4.19
C ASN A 151 -26.87 7.31 -5.67
N THR A 152 -25.67 7.14 -6.22
CA THR A 152 -25.48 6.60 -7.58
C THR A 152 -25.69 5.08 -7.62
N ASN A 153 -26.26 4.59 -8.74
CA ASN A 153 -26.30 3.15 -9.06
C ASN A 153 -25.13 2.70 -9.94
N THR A 154 -24.45 3.64 -10.59
CA THR A 154 -23.30 3.41 -11.48
C THR A 154 -21.98 3.64 -10.72
N LEU A 155 -20.96 2.83 -11.02
CA LEU A 155 -19.59 3.01 -10.52
C LEU A 155 -18.64 3.28 -11.69
N PHE A 156 -18.04 4.47 -11.69
CA PHE A 156 -16.94 4.80 -12.60
C PHE A 156 -15.57 4.39 -12.05
N ASN A 157 -15.47 4.35 -10.72
CA ASN A 157 -14.34 3.79 -10.00
C ASN A 157 -14.75 2.43 -9.45
N ILE A 158 -14.25 1.35 -10.05
CA ILE A 158 -14.68 0.00 -9.68
C ILE A 158 -13.71 -0.56 -8.63
N PRO A 159 -14.20 -0.95 -7.44
CA PRO A 159 -13.37 -1.61 -6.44
C PRO A 159 -12.71 -2.87 -7.00
N PHE A 160 -11.40 -3.05 -6.80
CA PHE A 160 -10.67 -4.15 -7.43
C PHE A 160 -9.76 -4.95 -6.49
N ASP A 161 -8.55 -4.47 -6.19
CA ASP A 161 -7.50 -5.24 -5.51
C ASP A 161 -7.18 -4.63 -4.14
N ASN A 162 -8.05 -4.85 -3.16
CA ASN A 162 -7.89 -4.29 -1.82
C ASN A 162 -6.77 -4.98 -1.01
N SER A 163 -6.04 -4.18 -0.22
CA SER A 163 -5.11 -4.65 0.80
C SER A 163 -4.96 -3.65 1.96
N ASP A 164 -4.49 -4.12 3.11
CA ASP A 164 -4.07 -3.23 4.20
C ASP A 164 -2.69 -2.63 3.86
N LEU A 165 -2.55 -1.29 3.88
CA LEU A 165 -1.27 -0.61 3.67
C LEU A 165 -0.38 -0.59 4.92
N ASP A 166 -1.02 -0.63 6.10
CA ASP A 166 -0.43 -0.47 7.42
C ASP A 166 -0.75 -1.67 8.34
N ALA A 167 -0.67 -2.89 7.80
CA ALA A 167 -0.79 -4.11 8.60
C ALA A 167 0.32 -4.14 9.67
N LEU A 168 -0.05 -4.44 10.92
CA LEU A 168 0.87 -4.42 12.05
C LEU A 168 1.68 -5.71 12.11
N THR A 169 2.97 -5.61 11.83
CA THR A 169 3.91 -6.73 11.80
C THR A 169 4.90 -6.64 12.97
N PHE A 170 5.17 -7.78 13.60
CA PHE A 170 6.12 -7.91 14.70
C PHE A 170 7.27 -8.84 14.35
N ASN A 171 8.47 -8.50 14.82
CA ASN A 171 9.58 -9.43 14.99
C ASN A 171 9.64 -9.85 16.47
N TYR A 172 9.22 -11.07 16.77
CA TYR A 172 9.08 -11.56 18.14
C TYR A 172 10.40 -11.67 18.89
N GLN A 173 11.51 -11.95 18.20
CA GLN A 173 12.83 -12.01 18.82
C GLN A 173 13.25 -10.62 19.33
N LEU A 174 13.06 -9.60 18.50
CA LEU A 174 13.38 -8.21 18.86
C LEU A 174 12.42 -7.65 19.91
N LEU A 175 11.14 -7.99 19.84
CA LEU A 175 10.18 -7.65 20.89
C LEU A 175 10.58 -8.27 22.24
N ASN A 176 10.96 -9.55 22.27
CA ASN A 176 11.38 -10.18 23.52
C ASN A 176 12.58 -9.45 24.12
N LYS A 177 13.60 -9.15 23.29
CA LYS A 177 14.77 -8.38 23.73
C LYS A 177 14.39 -7.00 24.27
N MET A 178 13.46 -6.32 23.61
CA MET A 178 12.95 -5.02 24.06
C MET A 178 12.26 -5.15 25.43
N PHE A 179 11.40 -6.17 25.62
CA PHE A 179 10.71 -6.43 26.88
C PHE A 179 11.66 -6.78 28.03
N GLU A 180 12.67 -7.61 27.77
CA GLU A 180 13.72 -7.95 28.76
C GLU A 180 14.46 -6.68 29.20
N LEU A 181 14.93 -5.86 28.26
CA LEU A 181 15.61 -4.60 28.58
C LEU A 181 14.73 -3.66 29.40
N ILE A 182 13.45 -3.51 29.03
CA ILE A 182 12.48 -2.70 29.76
C ILE A 182 12.35 -3.20 31.21
N LYS A 183 12.05 -4.49 31.37
CA LYS A 183 11.78 -5.11 32.68
C LYS A 183 13.00 -5.07 33.60
N GLU A 184 14.17 -5.42 33.09
CA GLU A 184 15.40 -5.49 33.88
C GLU A 184 15.92 -4.11 34.32
N ASN A 185 15.52 -3.04 33.63
CA ASN A 185 16.03 -1.69 33.85
C ASN A 185 14.93 -0.69 34.25
N GLY A 186 13.99 -1.19 35.06
CA GLY A 186 13.07 -0.38 35.87
C GLY A 186 11.69 -0.11 35.26
N GLY A 187 11.38 -0.68 34.09
CA GLY A 187 10.05 -0.63 33.48
C GLY A 187 9.13 -1.76 33.94
N ASP A 188 7.84 -1.66 33.59
CA ASP A 188 6.81 -2.64 33.90
C ASP A 188 6.34 -3.37 32.63
N VAL A 189 6.45 -4.70 32.60
CA VAL A 189 6.03 -5.55 31.48
C VAL A 189 5.10 -6.64 32.01
N ASP A 190 3.90 -6.74 31.44
CA ASP A 190 2.94 -7.77 31.81
C ASP A 190 3.31 -9.12 31.18
N GLU A 191 3.87 -10.03 31.98
CA GLU A 191 4.18 -11.38 31.52
C GLU A 191 2.95 -12.21 31.13
N ASN A 192 1.74 -11.78 31.55
CA ASN A 192 0.50 -12.44 31.19
C ASN A 192 -0.10 -11.93 29.87
N ALA A 193 0.41 -10.83 29.31
CA ALA A 193 -0.03 -10.34 28.02
C ALA A 193 0.33 -11.32 26.90
N GLU A 194 -0.57 -11.51 25.94
CA GLU A 194 -0.42 -12.51 24.88
C GLU A 194 0.77 -12.19 23.96
N ILE A 195 0.98 -10.91 23.64
CA ILE A 195 2.15 -10.47 22.86
C ILE A 195 3.47 -10.76 23.58
N VAL A 196 3.52 -10.62 24.91
CA VAL A 196 4.72 -10.86 25.71
C VAL A 196 5.02 -12.36 25.79
N LYS A 197 3.98 -13.19 26.02
CA LYS A 197 4.11 -14.66 25.98
C LYS A 197 4.57 -15.16 24.61
N ALA A 198 4.00 -14.64 23.53
CA ALA A 198 4.37 -15.02 22.17
C ALA A 198 5.82 -14.67 21.85
N ALA A 199 6.26 -13.46 22.21
CA ALA A 199 7.64 -13.02 22.04
C ALA A 199 8.63 -13.91 22.82
N LYS A 200 8.34 -14.17 24.10
CA LYS A 200 9.15 -15.05 24.96
C LYS A 200 9.22 -16.48 24.41
N SER A 201 8.08 -17.04 24.01
CA SER A 201 8.03 -18.38 23.43
C SER A 201 8.87 -18.47 22.15
N ALA A 202 8.83 -17.46 21.29
CA ALA A 202 9.65 -17.45 20.07
C ALA A 202 11.15 -17.44 20.41
N ALA A 203 11.57 -16.63 21.39
CA ALA A 203 12.96 -16.58 21.86
C ALA A 203 13.42 -17.92 22.45
N ASP A 204 12.58 -18.55 23.29
CA ASP A 204 12.87 -19.87 23.87
C ASP A 204 13.02 -20.96 22.79
N MET A 205 12.18 -20.95 21.76
CA MET A 205 12.26 -21.91 20.65
C MET A 205 13.50 -21.68 19.79
N ALA A 206 13.87 -20.42 19.50
CA ALA A 206 15.12 -20.10 18.81
C ALA A 206 16.35 -20.56 19.62
N ASN A 207 16.30 -20.40 20.95
CA ASN A 207 17.36 -20.86 21.86
C ASN A 207 17.55 -22.38 21.86
N LYS A 208 16.44 -23.13 21.72
CA LYS A 208 16.44 -24.59 21.55
C LYS A 208 16.80 -25.07 20.14
N GLY A 209 17.07 -24.16 19.20
CA GLY A 209 17.44 -24.51 17.82
C GLY A 209 16.28 -25.05 16.98
N GLN A 210 15.03 -24.70 17.31
CA GLN A 210 13.86 -25.10 16.54
C GLN A 210 13.91 -24.53 15.12
N GLU A 211 13.62 -25.36 14.12
CA GLU A 211 13.85 -25.03 12.72
C GLU A 211 13.05 -23.81 12.24
N SER A 212 11.85 -23.59 12.79
CA SER A 212 10.96 -22.49 12.40
C SER A 212 11.31 -21.12 13.00
N TYR A 213 12.41 -21.02 13.75
CA TYR A 213 12.82 -19.81 14.46
C TYR A 213 14.29 -19.48 14.18
N THR A 214 14.65 -18.21 14.28
CA THR A 214 16.01 -17.70 14.08
C THR A 214 16.41 -16.81 15.26
N LYS A 215 17.62 -17.00 15.81
CA LYS A 215 18.18 -16.12 16.85
C LYS A 215 18.50 -14.74 16.26
N ILE A 216 18.45 -13.70 17.09
CA ILE A 216 18.89 -12.35 16.69
C ILE A 216 20.35 -12.41 16.19
N PRO A 217 20.64 -12.06 14.92
CA PRO A 217 21.98 -12.14 14.37
C PRO A 217 22.96 -11.16 15.03
N ASN A 218 24.25 -11.48 15.08
CA ASN A 218 25.26 -10.56 15.60
C ASN A 218 25.55 -9.37 14.67
N THR A 219 25.03 -9.40 13.45
CA THR A 219 25.17 -8.32 12.46
C THR A 219 24.21 -7.17 12.69
N THR A 220 23.15 -7.34 13.48
CA THR A 220 22.21 -6.24 13.77
C THR A 220 22.62 -5.44 15.01
N ILE A 221 22.44 -4.12 14.95
CA ILE A 221 22.65 -3.19 16.07
C ILE A 221 21.83 -3.56 17.31
N TRP A 222 20.75 -4.31 17.17
CA TRP A 222 19.97 -4.82 18.30
C TRP A 222 20.82 -5.63 19.29
N ASN A 223 21.91 -6.28 18.86
CA ASN A 223 22.87 -6.96 19.74
C ASN A 223 23.95 -6.07 20.36
N MET A 224 23.85 -4.76 20.15
CA MET A 224 24.85 -3.76 20.51
C MET A 224 24.22 -2.57 21.25
N ILE A 225 22.98 -2.74 21.73
CA ILE A 225 22.28 -1.79 22.60
C ILE A 225 22.21 -2.35 24.01
N LYS A 226 22.27 -1.45 25.00
CA LYS A 226 21.99 -1.73 26.40
C LYS A 226 21.26 -0.56 27.03
N ALA A 227 20.66 -0.75 28.20
CA ALA A 227 20.10 0.36 28.97
C ALA A 227 21.20 1.33 29.46
N LYS A 228 20.88 2.63 29.54
CA LYS A 228 21.80 3.65 30.07
C LYS A 228 22.10 3.44 31.57
N ASN A 229 21.11 2.95 32.32
CA ASN A 229 21.14 2.64 33.75
C ASN A 229 19.93 1.79 34.18
N MET A 230 19.91 1.32 35.43
CA MET A 230 18.87 0.47 36.02
C MET A 230 17.45 1.08 36.11
N LYS A 231 17.29 2.36 35.78
CA LYS A 231 16.00 3.08 35.79
C LYS A 231 15.67 3.69 34.43
N SER A 232 16.33 3.25 33.37
CA SER A 232 16.19 3.84 32.03
C SER A 232 14.77 3.79 31.48
N PHE A 233 13.97 2.82 31.94
CA PHE A 233 12.63 2.58 31.41
C PHE A 233 11.51 2.80 32.43
N LYS A 234 11.78 3.43 33.58
CA LYS A 234 10.77 3.70 34.62
C LYS A 234 9.57 4.52 34.14
N ASP A 235 9.77 5.33 33.08
CA ASP A 235 8.75 6.24 32.53
C ASP A 235 7.98 5.60 31.36
N ILE A 236 8.33 4.36 30.99
CA ILE A 236 7.50 3.51 30.14
C ILE A 236 6.40 2.96 31.05
N GLY A 237 5.14 3.33 30.77
CA GLY A 237 4.00 2.74 31.46
C GLY A 237 3.93 1.23 31.18
N LYS A 238 3.08 0.51 31.91
CA LYS A 238 2.93 -0.94 31.77
C LYS A 238 2.83 -1.38 30.30
N VAL A 239 3.74 -2.24 29.88
CA VAL A 239 3.77 -2.80 28.52
C VAL A 239 2.95 -4.08 28.49
N ASP A 240 1.83 -4.06 27.76
CA ASP A 240 0.91 -5.19 27.59
C ASP A 240 0.31 -5.19 26.17
N ASP A 241 -0.73 -6.02 25.93
CA ASP A 241 -1.40 -6.08 24.62
C ASP A 241 -1.99 -4.73 24.19
N SER A 242 -2.44 -3.90 25.15
CA SER A 242 -3.05 -2.60 24.88
C SER A 242 -2.04 -1.59 24.32
N THR A 243 -0.74 -1.73 24.64
CA THR A 243 0.34 -0.92 24.07
C THR A 243 0.37 -0.97 22.55
N PHE A 244 -0.05 -2.09 21.96
CA PHE A 244 -0.03 -2.33 20.53
C PHE A 244 -1.40 -2.15 19.86
N THR A 245 -2.32 -1.42 20.50
CA THR A 245 -3.67 -1.15 19.99
C THR A 245 -3.86 0.25 19.42
N SER A 246 -2.83 1.12 19.48
CA SER A 246 -2.90 2.42 18.82
C SER A 246 -1.56 2.88 18.22
N ILE A 247 -1.64 3.66 17.14
CA ILE A 247 -0.45 4.23 16.46
C ILE A 247 0.37 5.07 17.44
N GLN A 248 -0.29 5.94 18.22
CA GLN A 248 0.37 6.80 19.21
C GLN A 248 1.09 5.97 20.28
N SER A 249 0.47 4.93 20.82
CA SER A 249 1.08 4.08 21.85
C SER A 249 2.35 3.40 21.36
N ILE A 250 2.37 2.93 20.11
CA ILE A 250 3.56 2.33 19.50
C ILE A 250 4.66 3.40 19.33
N ARG A 251 4.32 4.60 18.82
CA ARG A 251 5.29 5.70 18.68
C ARG A 251 5.88 6.13 20.03
N ASP A 252 5.06 6.22 21.07
CA ASP A 252 5.48 6.59 22.43
C ASP A 252 6.39 5.52 23.03
N LEU A 253 6.08 4.24 22.84
CA LEU A 253 6.96 3.14 23.26
C LEU A 253 8.31 3.23 22.54
N SER A 254 8.30 3.42 21.22
CA SER A 254 9.51 3.52 20.41
C SER A 254 10.42 4.67 20.83
N GLU A 255 9.84 5.85 21.08
CA GLU A 255 10.57 7.02 21.56
C GLU A 255 11.21 6.73 22.92
N LYS A 256 10.40 6.29 23.89
CA LYS A 256 10.85 6.07 25.27
C LYS A 256 11.89 4.95 25.37
N PHE A 257 11.72 3.87 24.60
CA PHE A 257 12.71 2.80 24.52
C PHE A 257 14.04 3.31 23.96
N THR A 258 14.03 4.01 22.83
CA THR A 258 15.26 4.56 22.23
C THR A 258 15.91 5.62 23.13
N ASN A 259 15.14 6.39 23.89
CA ASN A 259 15.70 7.33 24.87
C ASN A 259 16.38 6.63 26.06
N GLY A 260 15.95 5.42 26.42
CA GLY A 260 16.50 4.64 27.54
C GLY A 260 17.75 3.81 27.21
N ILE A 261 18.12 3.69 25.93
CA ILE A 261 19.26 2.86 25.50
C ILE A 261 20.50 3.68 25.09
N GLU A 262 21.66 3.05 25.16
CA GLU A 262 22.91 3.53 24.57
C GLU A 262 23.59 2.42 23.76
N LEU A 263 24.49 2.82 22.85
CA LEU A 263 25.28 1.89 22.06
C LEU A 263 26.47 1.35 22.86
N GLU A 264 26.65 0.04 22.82
CA GLU A 264 27.89 -0.61 23.24
C GLU A 264 28.96 -0.38 22.18
N ASN A 265 29.58 0.80 22.20
CA ASN A 265 30.46 1.28 21.14
C ASN A 265 31.59 0.31 20.75
N SER A 266 32.10 -0.52 21.66
CA SER A 266 33.13 -1.53 21.35
C SER A 266 32.63 -2.67 20.46
N LYS A 267 31.33 -2.94 20.42
CA LYS A 267 30.71 -4.01 19.61
C LYS A 267 30.33 -3.56 18.20
N VAL A 268 30.13 -2.25 18.01
CA VAL A 268 29.68 -1.65 16.75
C VAL A 268 30.83 -1.51 15.76
N ASN A 269 30.71 -2.17 14.60
CA ASN A 269 31.70 -2.26 13.51
C ASN A 269 31.08 -2.02 12.11
N GLU A 270 31.90 -1.99 11.06
CA GLU A 270 31.50 -1.65 9.68
C GLU A 270 30.42 -2.58 9.10
N TYR A 271 30.34 -3.82 9.58
CA TYR A 271 29.35 -4.83 9.18
C TYR A 271 28.04 -4.73 9.97
N THR A 272 27.97 -3.85 10.97
CA THR A 272 26.75 -3.66 11.77
C THR A 272 25.67 -2.99 10.94
N LEU A 273 24.49 -3.61 10.88
CA LEU A 273 23.28 -3.05 10.28
C LEU A 273 22.62 -2.10 11.27
N SER A 274 22.22 -0.92 10.80
CA SER A 274 21.35 0.00 11.53
C SER A 274 19.99 -0.63 11.79
N GLY A 275 19.29 -0.13 12.79
CA GLY A 275 18.01 -0.65 13.24
C GLY A 275 17.10 0.42 13.79
N ASN A 276 15.86 0.05 14.06
CA ASN A 276 14.87 0.91 14.64
C ASN A 276 13.87 0.12 15.48
N VAL A 277 13.11 0.79 16.35
CA VAL A 277 12.00 0.12 17.06
C VAL A 277 10.81 -0.07 16.12
N PHE A 278 10.41 0.98 15.42
CA PHE A 278 9.20 1.00 14.59
C PHE A 278 9.46 1.56 13.20
N SER A 279 9.28 0.73 12.16
CA SER A 279 9.27 1.16 10.76
C SER A 279 7.85 1.37 10.25
N ILE A 280 7.67 2.33 9.34
CA ILE A 280 6.36 2.69 8.81
C ILE A 280 6.47 2.83 7.29
N ASP A 281 5.90 1.86 6.57
CA ASP A 281 5.58 2.01 5.14
C ASP A 281 4.35 2.91 4.97
N TYR A 282 4.21 3.53 3.80
CA TYR A 282 3.07 4.43 3.50
C TYR A 282 2.85 5.47 4.63
N PHE A 283 3.96 6.02 5.12
CA PHE A 283 3.98 6.85 6.33
C PHE A 283 3.18 8.15 6.19
N ASN A 284 3.02 8.68 4.97
CA ASN A 284 2.12 9.80 4.70
C ASN A 284 0.65 9.41 4.91
N ASP A 285 0.25 8.21 4.48
CA ASP A 285 -1.11 7.70 4.64
C ASP A 285 -1.39 7.37 6.11
N THR A 286 -0.42 6.80 6.81
CA THR A 286 -0.49 6.60 8.27
C THR A 286 -0.67 7.92 9.01
N PHE A 287 0.06 8.97 8.62
CA PHE A 287 -0.09 10.29 9.22
C PHE A 287 -1.46 10.89 8.92
N TYR A 288 -1.94 10.82 7.68
CA TYR A 288 -3.27 11.33 7.33
C TYR A 288 -4.38 10.57 8.05
N LYS A 289 -4.25 9.24 8.20
CA LYS A 289 -5.13 8.43 9.05
C LYS A 289 -5.15 8.92 10.49
N GLU A 290 -3.97 9.24 11.06
CA GLU A 290 -3.89 9.80 12.41
C GLU A 290 -4.53 11.19 12.51
N LEU A 291 -4.32 12.05 11.52
CA LEU A 291 -4.95 13.36 11.45
C LEU A 291 -6.48 13.25 11.34
N ASP A 292 -6.96 12.35 10.48
CA ASP A 292 -8.37 12.09 10.25
C ASP A 292 -9.10 11.61 11.50
N SER A 293 -8.40 10.88 12.38
CA SER A 293 -8.91 10.47 13.69
C SER A 293 -9.08 11.65 14.67
N ARG A 294 -8.28 12.72 14.52
CA ARG A 294 -8.25 13.90 15.40
C ARG A 294 -9.24 14.99 14.99
N ILE A 295 -9.70 15.00 13.74
CA ILE A 295 -10.66 15.98 13.23
C ILE A 295 -12.12 15.48 13.32
N LYS A 296 -13.08 16.42 13.28
CA LYS A 296 -14.53 16.11 13.33
C LYS A 296 -14.95 15.16 12.20
N GLU A 297 -16.02 14.38 12.40
CA GLU A 297 -16.40 13.29 11.49
C GLU A 297 -16.79 13.79 10.10
N ASP A 298 -17.46 14.94 10.04
CA ASP A 298 -17.87 15.65 8.83
C ASP A 298 -16.71 16.36 8.10
N LYS A 299 -15.52 16.40 8.72
CA LYS A 299 -14.31 17.02 8.16
C LYS A 299 -13.40 16.00 7.50
N ILE A 300 -12.93 16.33 6.30
CA ILE A 300 -12.02 15.56 5.46
C ILE A 300 -10.93 16.52 4.95
N ILE A 301 -9.67 16.08 4.97
CA ILE A 301 -8.51 16.92 4.62
C ILE A 301 -8.54 17.44 3.18
N PHE A 302 -8.92 16.58 2.21
CA PHE A 302 -9.19 16.93 0.80
C PHE A 302 -10.44 16.20 0.34
N LYS A 303 -11.47 16.94 -0.09
CA LYS A 303 -12.75 16.36 -0.56
C LYS A 303 -13.20 17.02 -1.86
N LEU A 304 -14.04 16.33 -2.63
CA LEU A 304 -14.77 16.95 -3.73
C LEU A 304 -15.97 17.73 -3.17
N ASN A 305 -16.18 18.93 -3.68
CA ASN A 305 -17.39 19.72 -3.44
C ASN A 305 -18.51 19.36 -4.45
N ASP A 306 -19.68 19.99 -4.34
CA ASP A 306 -20.83 19.73 -5.22
C ASP A 306 -20.57 20.06 -6.70
N LYS A 307 -19.52 20.85 -6.99
CA LYS A 307 -19.06 21.18 -8.34
C LYS A 307 -17.98 20.23 -8.86
N ASN A 308 -17.63 19.17 -8.10
CA ASN A 308 -16.50 18.27 -8.36
C ASN A 308 -15.14 18.98 -8.40
N GLU A 309 -14.98 20.06 -7.64
CA GLU A 309 -13.70 20.71 -7.39
C GLU A 309 -13.13 20.25 -6.04
N VAL A 310 -11.81 20.29 -5.89
CA VAL A 310 -11.15 19.87 -4.65
C VAL A 310 -11.18 21.00 -3.61
N ASP A 311 -11.81 20.73 -2.47
CA ASP A 311 -11.70 21.53 -1.27
C ASP A 311 -10.41 21.19 -0.52
N TYR A 312 -9.43 22.10 -0.56
CA TYR A 312 -8.15 21.95 0.14
C TYR A 312 -8.23 22.30 1.64
N ASN A 313 -9.03 21.54 2.41
CA ASN A 313 -9.30 21.87 3.81
C ASN A 313 -8.05 21.83 4.70
N LEU A 314 -7.04 21.01 4.38
CA LEU A 314 -5.75 20.97 5.08
C LEU A 314 -5.07 22.35 5.20
N VAL A 315 -5.35 23.28 4.28
CA VAL A 315 -4.76 24.64 4.29
C VAL A 315 -5.77 25.76 4.53
N LYS A 316 -7.07 25.45 4.54
CA LYS A 316 -8.17 26.44 4.67
C LYS A 316 -8.93 26.33 5.98
N ASP A 317 -9.11 25.12 6.52
CA ASP A 317 -9.88 24.89 7.74
C ASP A 317 -8.99 25.06 8.98
N LYS A 318 -9.35 26.01 9.85
CA LYS A 318 -8.55 26.36 11.04
C LYS A 318 -8.37 25.20 12.02
N ASP A 319 -9.38 24.34 12.17
CA ASP A 319 -9.30 23.20 13.09
C ASP A 319 -8.38 22.12 12.51
N ILE A 320 -8.50 21.84 11.21
CA ILE A 320 -7.62 20.85 10.54
C ILE A 320 -6.17 21.35 10.55
N ILE A 321 -5.93 22.63 10.26
CA ILE A 321 -4.58 23.23 10.33
C ILE A 321 -4.00 23.08 11.73
N LYS A 322 -4.80 23.32 12.78
CA LYS A 322 -4.35 23.18 14.17
C LYS A 322 -3.97 21.73 14.48
N GLU A 323 -4.84 20.76 14.16
CA GLU A 323 -4.56 19.35 14.41
C GLU A 323 -3.38 18.82 13.59
N PHE A 324 -3.22 19.29 12.35
CA PHE A 324 -2.05 18.98 11.52
C PHE A 324 -0.76 19.45 12.20
N LYS A 325 -0.71 20.70 12.68
CA LYS A 325 0.47 21.26 13.35
C LYS A 325 0.81 20.49 14.63
N ASN A 326 -0.19 20.20 15.46
CA ASN A 326 -0.01 19.42 16.69
C ASN A 326 0.54 18.01 16.38
N LEU A 327 -0.06 17.33 15.39
CA LEU A 327 0.39 15.99 14.99
C LEU A 327 1.79 16.01 14.37
N TRP A 328 2.11 17.04 13.59
CA TRP A 328 3.44 17.23 13.03
C TRP A 328 4.50 17.43 14.12
N GLU A 329 4.18 18.23 15.14
CA GLU A 329 5.04 18.40 16.30
C GLU A 329 5.23 17.07 17.06
N ASP A 330 4.17 16.28 17.23
CA ASP A 330 4.25 14.94 17.81
C ASP A 330 5.18 14.01 17.01
N TYR A 331 5.13 14.04 15.67
CA TYR A 331 5.97 13.19 14.82
C TYR A 331 7.44 13.61 14.85
N THR A 332 7.70 14.92 14.82
CA THR A 332 9.07 15.46 14.78
C THR A 332 9.79 15.35 16.12
N LYS A 333 9.10 15.57 17.25
CA LYS A 333 9.71 15.45 18.59
C LYS A 333 10.07 14.02 18.98
N LYS A 334 9.26 13.04 18.55
CA LYS A 334 9.41 11.63 18.93
C LYS A 334 10.47 10.88 18.11
N ASN A 335 11.02 11.52 17.09
CA ASN A 335 12.07 10.93 16.26
C ASN A 335 13.44 11.05 16.94
N VAL A 336 13.67 10.22 17.95
CA VAL A 336 14.93 10.13 18.69
C VAL A 336 15.82 9.02 18.14
N ARG A 337 17.14 9.19 18.21
CA ARG A 337 18.14 8.22 17.73
C ARG A 337 19.42 8.25 18.55
N VAL A 338 20.12 7.12 18.57
CA VAL A 338 21.51 7.00 19.01
C VAL A 338 22.35 6.51 17.85
N GLU A 339 23.59 6.99 17.73
CA GLU A 339 24.41 6.71 16.55
C GLU A 339 25.91 6.66 16.87
N LYS A 340 26.64 5.95 16.01
CA LYS A 340 28.10 5.91 16.02
C LYS A 340 28.60 6.04 14.60
N LYS A 341 29.43 7.06 14.36
CA LYS A 341 30.20 7.17 13.14
C LYS A 341 31.39 6.21 13.19
N ILE A 342 31.46 5.31 12.22
CA ILE A 342 32.60 4.43 11.99
C ILE A 342 33.44 5.08 10.91
N SER A 343 34.69 5.39 11.25
CA SER A 343 35.66 5.92 10.31
C SER A 343 36.94 5.11 10.45
N ASN A 344 37.23 4.29 9.46
CA ASN A 344 38.55 3.70 9.26
C ASN A 344 39.07 4.10 7.87
N ASN A 345 40.33 3.78 7.55
CA ASN A 345 40.97 4.24 6.30
C ASN A 345 40.26 3.76 5.01
N LEU A 346 39.30 2.84 5.10
CA LEU A 346 38.61 2.20 3.96
C LEU A 346 37.09 2.45 3.94
N VAL A 347 36.47 2.77 5.08
CA VAL A 347 35.02 2.89 5.24
C VAL A 347 34.67 4.04 6.19
N SER A 348 33.81 4.95 5.72
CA SER A 348 33.09 5.91 6.56
C SER A 348 31.60 5.58 6.50
N LYS A 349 31.02 5.10 7.62
CA LYS A 349 29.63 4.68 7.72
C LYS A 349 29.01 5.17 9.02
N ASN A 350 27.76 5.63 8.99
CA ASN A 350 26.98 5.85 10.21
C ASN A 350 26.18 4.59 10.57
N VAL A 351 26.23 4.16 11.82
CA VAL A 351 25.38 3.08 12.34
C VAL A 351 24.42 3.68 13.35
N VAL A 352 23.13 3.45 13.15
CA VAL A 352 22.05 4.20 13.80
C VAL A 352 21.05 3.23 14.42
N PHE A 353 20.63 3.53 15.64
CA PHE A 353 19.42 2.96 16.25
C PHE A 353 18.42 4.08 16.50
N GLN A 354 17.24 4.02 15.89
CA GLN A 354 16.24 5.10 15.95
C GLN A 354 14.87 4.63 16.40
N ALA A 355 14.07 5.52 16.98
CA ALA A 355 12.71 5.21 17.38
C ALA A 355 11.83 4.87 16.17
N LEU A 356 11.92 5.69 15.12
CA LEU A 356 11.09 5.61 13.93
C LEU A 356 11.95 5.48 12.67
N LYS A 357 11.52 4.69 11.69
CA LYS A 357 12.03 4.74 10.31
C LYS A 357 10.86 4.86 9.33
N TYR A 358 10.89 5.88 8.50
CA TYR A 358 9.93 6.04 7.41
C TYR A 358 10.49 5.40 6.16
N GLU A 359 9.87 4.31 5.73
CA GLU A 359 10.32 3.50 4.59
C GLU A 359 9.77 4.07 3.29
N ASN A 360 10.63 4.17 2.27
CA ASN A 360 10.23 4.60 0.94
C ASN A 360 10.53 3.47 -0.05
N LYS A 361 9.56 3.18 -0.93
CA LYS A 361 9.57 2.03 -1.84
C LYS A 361 10.94 1.87 -2.52
N ASP A 362 11.62 0.78 -2.14
CA ASP A 362 12.84 0.22 -2.72
C ASP A 362 14.12 1.09 -2.54
N PRO A 363 15.18 0.58 -1.87
CA PRO A 363 15.34 -0.74 -1.24
C PRO A 363 14.74 -0.86 0.17
N ASP A 364 14.09 0.21 0.64
CA ASP A 364 13.59 0.37 2.01
C ASP A 364 12.11 -0.05 2.08
N TRP A 365 11.85 -1.21 2.68
CA TRP A 365 10.50 -1.74 2.88
C TRP A 365 10.40 -2.33 4.29
N GLY A 366 9.40 -1.92 5.07
CA GLY A 366 9.24 -2.35 6.48
C GLY A 366 9.20 -3.87 6.65
N GLY A 367 8.63 -4.59 5.67
CA GLY A 367 8.69 -6.05 5.63
C GLY A 367 10.14 -6.59 5.58
N HIS A 368 11.03 -5.96 4.82
CA HIS A 368 12.43 -6.37 4.74
C HIS A 368 13.18 -6.04 6.04
N GLU A 369 12.85 -4.94 6.69
CA GLU A 369 13.43 -4.56 7.98
C GLU A 369 13.04 -5.54 9.10
N ILE A 370 11.78 -5.97 9.14
CA ILE A 370 11.33 -7.05 10.02
C ILE A 370 12.13 -8.32 9.72
N ARG A 371 12.27 -8.66 8.43
CA ARG A 371 12.98 -9.87 7.98
C ARG A 371 14.43 -9.90 8.44
N ARG A 372 15.14 -8.78 8.29
CA ARG A 372 16.58 -8.64 8.53
C ARG A 372 16.93 -8.34 10.00
N PHE A 373 15.98 -8.46 10.92
CA PHE A 373 16.17 -8.08 12.33
C PHE A 373 16.62 -6.63 12.51
N GLN A 374 16.10 -5.71 11.71
CA GLN A 374 16.38 -4.28 11.82
C GLN A 374 15.25 -3.54 12.56
N SER A 375 13.98 -3.94 12.37
CA SER A 375 12.80 -3.38 13.06
C SER A 375 12.13 -4.39 13.99
N ALA A 376 11.73 -3.98 15.20
CA ALA A 376 10.92 -4.82 16.09
C ALA A 376 9.44 -4.81 15.73
N ILE A 377 8.95 -3.65 15.30
CA ILE A 377 7.55 -3.38 14.94
C ILE A 377 7.56 -2.74 13.56
N SER A 378 6.57 -3.04 12.74
CA SER A 378 6.42 -2.38 11.44
C SER A 378 4.97 -2.23 11.03
N PHE A 379 4.63 -1.11 10.42
CA PHE A 379 3.44 -1.00 9.57
C PHE A 379 3.86 -1.33 8.15
N THR A 380 3.35 -2.44 7.64
CA THR A 380 3.73 -2.98 6.33
C THR A 380 2.49 -3.25 5.48
N PRO A 381 2.57 -3.14 4.15
CA PRO A 381 1.52 -3.61 3.26
C PRO A 381 1.33 -5.12 3.43
N SER A 382 0.09 -5.56 3.64
CA SER A 382 -0.20 -6.96 3.90
C SER A 382 0.27 -7.88 2.77
N VAL A 383 0.18 -7.41 1.51
CA VAL A 383 0.65 -8.13 0.31
C VAL A 383 2.15 -8.44 0.31
N GLY A 384 2.93 -7.81 1.20
CA GLY A 384 4.33 -8.10 1.46
C GLY A 384 4.60 -9.30 2.38
N ALA A 385 3.60 -10.06 2.82
CA ALA A 385 3.79 -11.13 3.81
C ALA A 385 4.79 -12.22 3.39
N ALA A 386 4.90 -12.51 2.09
CA ALA A 386 5.90 -13.44 1.56
C ALA A 386 7.34 -12.88 1.59
N GLN A 387 7.50 -11.58 1.87
CA GLN A 387 8.80 -10.90 1.88
C GLN A 387 9.30 -10.54 3.27
N ASN A 388 8.44 -10.62 4.28
CA ASN A 388 8.83 -10.32 5.66
C ASN A 388 9.53 -11.48 6.38
N LYS A 389 9.62 -12.66 5.76
CA LYS A 389 10.32 -13.85 6.26
C LYS A 389 11.06 -14.56 5.11
N ILE A 390 11.85 -15.57 5.45
CA ILE A 390 12.51 -16.44 4.48
C ILE A 390 11.47 -17.17 3.62
N THR A 391 11.48 -16.89 2.32
CA THR A 391 10.72 -17.58 1.28
C THR A 391 11.55 -17.67 0.00
N ASN A 392 11.11 -18.48 -0.96
CA ASN A 392 11.76 -18.59 -2.27
C ASN A 392 11.74 -17.28 -3.08
N VAL A 393 10.90 -16.29 -2.71
CA VAL A 393 10.82 -14.99 -3.40
C VAL A 393 11.99 -14.09 -3.03
N VAL A 394 12.44 -14.16 -1.78
CA VAL A 394 13.45 -13.23 -1.22
C VAL A 394 14.82 -13.87 -1.02
N ARG A 395 14.93 -15.17 -1.28
CA ARG A 395 16.16 -15.94 -1.15
C ARG A 395 17.11 -15.58 -2.30
N PRO A 396 18.28 -14.98 -2.03
CA PRO A 396 19.28 -14.72 -3.06
C PRO A 396 19.99 -16.03 -3.47
N GLU A 397 20.58 -16.05 -4.67
CA GLU A 397 21.30 -17.21 -5.19
C GLU A 397 22.62 -17.48 -4.44
N HIS A 398 23.29 -16.44 -3.92
CA HIS A 398 24.67 -16.50 -3.43
C HIS A 398 24.93 -15.82 -2.07
N ASP A 399 24.04 -16.00 -1.08
CA ASP A 399 24.29 -15.59 0.31
C ASP A 399 24.26 -16.78 1.27
N LEU A 400 25.45 -17.22 1.69
CA LEU A 400 25.64 -18.35 2.61
C LEU A 400 25.11 -18.08 4.02
N ASN A 401 24.90 -16.81 4.39
CA ASN A 401 24.41 -16.41 5.70
C ASN A 401 22.94 -16.00 5.70
N PHE A 402 22.25 -16.11 4.54
CA PHE A 402 20.86 -15.68 4.40
C PHE A 402 19.95 -16.26 5.48
N GLU A 403 20.01 -17.58 5.70
CA GLU A 403 19.19 -18.28 6.69
C GLU A 403 19.45 -17.81 8.13
N LYS A 404 20.71 -17.48 8.43
CA LYS A 404 21.12 -17.08 9.78
C LYS A 404 20.78 -15.62 10.06
N ASN A 405 20.66 -14.81 9.02
CA ASN A 405 20.47 -13.36 9.12
C ASN A 405 19.01 -12.92 8.90
N ASN A 406 18.10 -13.85 8.60
CA ASN A 406 16.71 -13.54 8.28
C ASN A 406 15.74 -14.37 9.13
N THR A 407 14.59 -13.76 9.41
CA THR A 407 13.49 -14.36 10.19
C THR A 407 12.83 -15.54 9.47
N LYS A 408 12.31 -16.46 10.27
CA LYS A 408 11.45 -17.56 9.81
C LYS A 408 10.01 -17.33 10.28
N SER A 409 9.10 -18.24 9.93
CA SER A 409 7.67 -18.08 10.25
C SER A 409 7.38 -17.93 11.73
N GLY A 410 8.10 -18.65 12.59
CA GLY A 410 7.90 -18.60 14.03
C GLY A 410 8.30 -17.27 14.67
N ASP A 411 9.13 -16.47 13.98
CA ASP A 411 9.63 -15.20 14.50
C ASP A 411 8.67 -14.03 14.24
N ILE A 412 7.62 -14.22 13.43
CA ILE A 412 6.81 -13.12 12.90
C ILE A 412 5.32 -13.35 13.12
N ALA A 413 4.63 -12.29 13.54
CA ALA A 413 3.20 -12.18 13.37
C ALA A 413 2.85 -10.93 12.58
N MET A 414 1.85 -11.06 11.72
CA MET A 414 1.20 -9.95 11.03
C MET A 414 -0.24 -9.89 11.49
N ARG A 415 -0.72 -8.70 11.83
CA ARG A 415 -2.09 -8.42 12.28
C ARG A 415 -2.74 -7.44 11.29
N PRO A 416 -4.09 -7.37 11.26
CA PRO A 416 -4.84 -6.34 10.54
C PRO A 416 -4.33 -4.92 10.76
N GLN A 417 -4.68 -4.03 9.83
CA GLN A 417 -4.35 -2.60 9.94
C GLN A 417 -4.77 -1.99 11.28
N MET A 418 -3.99 -1.00 11.72
CA MET A 418 -4.28 -0.29 12.96
C MET A 418 -5.41 0.71 12.75
N LEU A 419 -6.60 0.46 13.31
CA LEU A 419 -7.74 1.40 13.15
C LEU A 419 -7.68 2.58 14.10
N ILE A 420 -7.03 2.43 15.26
CA ILE A 420 -7.05 3.41 16.33
C ILE A 420 -5.74 4.19 16.33
N SER A 421 -5.86 5.50 16.24
CA SER A 421 -4.70 6.40 16.25
C SER A 421 -4.21 6.76 17.64
N LYS A 422 -5.15 6.95 18.57
CA LYS A 422 -4.93 7.26 19.99
C LYS A 422 -5.97 6.52 20.81
N LYS A 423 -5.64 6.13 22.05
CA LYS A 423 -6.60 5.51 22.98
C LYS A 423 -7.88 6.35 23.06
N ASP A 424 -9.03 5.66 22.95
CA ASP A 424 -10.38 6.26 22.89
C ASP A 424 -10.65 7.17 21.67
N GLY A 425 -9.75 7.16 20.68
CA GLY A 425 -9.90 7.87 19.42
C GLY A 425 -10.83 7.16 18.43
N LYS A 426 -11.20 7.88 17.36
CA LYS A 426 -12.00 7.33 16.27
C LYS A 426 -11.28 6.19 15.57
N LYS A 427 -12.03 5.17 15.16
CA LYS A 427 -11.52 4.05 14.37
C LYS A 427 -11.61 4.41 12.90
N ILE A 428 -10.45 4.61 12.27
CA ILE A 428 -10.35 4.98 10.86
C ILE A 428 -9.88 3.76 10.06
N PHE A 429 -10.69 3.35 9.09
CA PHE A 429 -10.31 2.39 8.05
C PHE A 429 -9.73 3.14 6.85
N SER A 430 -8.55 2.70 6.41
CA SER A 430 -7.89 3.20 5.21
C SER A 430 -7.86 2.08 4.18
N GLU A 431 -8.46 2.33 3.02
CA GLU A 431 -8.45 1.39 1.90
C GLU A 431 -7.09 1.46 1.20
N GLY A 432 -6.43 0.32 1.04
CA GLY A 432 -5.26 0.18 0.18
C GLY A 432 -5.59 -0.51 -1.14
N GLY A 433 -4.61 -0.49 -2.04
CA GLY A 433 -4.73 -1.09 -3.37
C GLY A 433 -5.32 -0.16 -4.43
N SER A 434 -5.80 -0.74 -5.51
CA SER A 434 -6.15 -0.01 -6.74
C SER A 434 -7.63 -0.14 -7.09
N SER A 435 -8.05 0.61 -8.10
CA SER A 435 -9.37 0.53 -8.74
C SER A 435 -9.24 0.25 -10.22
N ILE A 436 -10.29 -0.33 -10.79
CA ILE A 436 -10.44 -0.43 -12.24
C ILE A 436 -11.21 0.78 -12.75
N LEU A 437 -10.61 1.47 -13.73
CA LEU A 437 -11.20 2.58 -14.47
C LEU A 437 -11.40 2.16 -15.93
N PRO A 438 -12.64 1.79 -16.32
CA PRO A 438 -12.97 1.46 -17.69
C PRO A 438 -13.06 2.72 -18.56
N ILE A 439 -12.38 2.72 -19.70
CA ILE A 439 -12.28 3.85 -20.62
C ILE A 439 -13.12 3.58 -21.86
N ASP A 440 -13.96 4.56 -22.21
CA ASP A 440 -14.64 4.60 -23.49
C ASP A 440 -13.63 4.96 -24.60
N SER A 441 -13.25 3.93 -25.35
CA SER A 441 -12.33 4.03 -26.48
C SER A 441 -12.96 4.62 -27.75
N LYS A 442 -14.24 5.02 -27.70
CA LYS A 442 -15.07 5.43 -28.84
C LYS A 442 -15.17 4.35 -29.94
N ASN A 443 -14.87 3.10 -29.58
CA ASN A 443 -14.98 1.91 -30.43
C ASN A 443 -15.93 0.91 -29.77
N SER A 444 -17.11 0.69 -30.38
CA SER A 444 -18.17 -0.15 -29.81
C SER A 444 -17.72 -1.60 -29.57
N ARG A 445 -16.96 -2.19 -30.49
CA ARG A 445 -16.42 -3.56 -30.36
C ARG A 445 -15.48 -3.66 -29.17
N LEU A 446 -14.54 -2.73 -29.04
CA LEU A 446 -13.59 -2.73 -27.92
C LEU A 446 -14.30 -2.48 -26.58
N ASN A 447 -15.30 -1.60 -26.56
CA ASN A 447 -16.11 -1.32 -25.38
C ASN A 447 -16.91 -2.57 -24.94
N GLN A 448 -17.55 -3.29 -25.87
CA GLN A 448 -18.23 -4.56 -25.56
C GLN A 448 -17.26 -5.65 -25.10
N GLY A 449 -16.10 -5.78 -25.75
CA GLY A 449 -15.04 -6.70 -25.30
C GLY A 449 -14.51 -6.37 -23.91
N THR A 450 -14.41 -5.08 -23.57
CA THR A 450 -14.03 -4.60 -22.23
C THR A 450 -15.08 -4.99 -21.20
N ILE A 451 -16.37 -4.76 -21.49
CA ILE A 451 -17.48 -5.16 -20.62
C ILE A 451 -17.45 -6.67 -20.39
N LYS A 452 -17.34 -7.48 -21.45
CA LYS A 452 -17.30 -8.93 -21.37
C LYS A 452 -16.15 -9.42 -20.47
N PHE A 453 -14.95 -8.84 -20.62
CA PHE A 453 -13.81 -9.17 -19.79
C PHE A 453 -14.05 -8.81 -18.32
N LEU A 454 -14.56 -7.61 -18.04
CA LEU A 454 -14.84 -7.17 -16.66
C LEU A 454 -15.94 -8.01 -16.00
N GLU A 455 -17.03 -8.31 -16.71
CA GLU A 455 -18.09 -9.18 -16.18
C GLU A 455 -17.55 -10.57 -15.82
N TRP A 456 -16.71 -11.15 -16.69
CA TRP A 456 -16.05 -12.40 -16.37
C TRP A 456 -15.09 -12.25 -15.19
N LEU A 457 -14.24 -11.22 -15.15
CA LEU A 457 -13.26 -11.02 -14.08
C LEU A 457 -13.93 -10.97 -12.70
N TYR A 458 -15.05 -10.26 -12.57
CA TYR A 458 -15.73 -10.07 -11.27
C TYR A 458 -16.74 -11.17 -10.92
N THR A 459 -17.41 -11.79 -11.89
CA THR A 459 -18.53 -12.72 -11.63
C THR A 459 -18.30 -14.14 -12.15
N GLY A 460 -17.24 -14.32 -12.92
CA GLY A 460 -16.89 -15.58 -13.56
C GLY A 460 -16.01 -16.48 -12.70
N LYS A 461 -15.65 -17.60 -13.34
CA LYS A 461 -14.75 -18.60 -12.82
C LYS A 461 -13.61 -18.84 -13.80
N ASN A 462 -12.50 -19.32 -13.29
CA ASN A 462 -11.40 -19.88 -14.06
C ASN A 462 -11.26 -21.37 -13.75
N ARG A 463 -10.38 -22.04 -14.50
CA ARG A 463 -10.00 -23.43 -14.25
C ARG A 463 -8.58 -23.47 -13.70
N VAL A 464 -8.44 -23.81 -12.43
CA VAL A 464 -7.12 -23.88 -11.75
C VAL A 464 -6.39 -25.19 -12.01
N ASN A 465 -7.11 -26.26 -12.34
CA ASN A 465 -6.58 -27.51 -12.93
C ASN A 465 -7.67 -28.22 -13.75
N LYS A 466 -7.35 -29.32 -14.43
CA LYS A 466 -8.28 -30.01 -15.37
C LYS A 466 -9.70 -30.24 -14.83
N ASN A 467 -9.88 -30.42 -13.52
CA ASN A 467 -11.15 -30.80 -12.91
C ASN A 467 -11.71 -29.77 -11.91
N ILE A 468 -10.99 -28.69 -11.62
CA ILE A 468 -11.37 -27.72 -10.58
C ILE A 468 -11.59 -26.36 -11.21
N GLU A 469 -12.83 -25.88 -11.10
CA GLU A 469 -13.20 -24.50 -11.37
C GLU A 469 -13.24 -23.70 -10.08
N GLU A 470 -12.81 -22.44 -10.17
CA GLU A 470 -12.69 -21.55 -9.03
C GLU A 470 -13.17 -20.15 -9.38
N GLU A 471 -13.75 -19.45 -8.42
CA GLU A 471 -14.14 -18.05 -8.60
C GLU A 471 -12.88 -17.19 -8.75
N ASN A 472 -12.89 -16.26 -9.70
CA ASN A 472 -11.70 -15.45 -10.02
C ASN A 472 -11.13 -14.67 -8.82
N TRP A 473 -11.98 -14.25 -7.87
CA TRP A 473 -11.56 -13.54 -6.66
C TRP A 473 -10.71 -14.42 -5.72
N ILE A 474 -10.91 -15.74 -5.72
CA ILE A 474 -10.11 -16.68 -4.93
C ILE A 474 -8.73 -16.79 -5.56
N THR A 475 -8.67 -16.99 -6.88
CA THR A 475 -7.38 -17.05 -7.60
C THR A 475 -6.61 -15.73 -7.45
N LEU A 476 -7.31 -14.59 -7.46
CA LEU A 476 -6.71 -13.29 -7.15
C LEU A 476 -6.06 -13.32 -5.75
N SER A 477 -6.82 -13.70 -4.73
CA SER A 477 -6.32 -13.82 -3.34
C SER A 477 -5.11 -14.75 -3.22
N GLU A 478 -5.17 -15.93 -3.83
CA GLU A 478 -4.13 -16.96 -3.74
C GLU A 478 -2.82 -16.55 -4.42
N LYS A 479 -2.91 -15.88 -5.57
CA LYS A 479 -1.74 -15.56 -6.39
C LYS A 479 -1.17 -14.18 -6.12
N SER A 480 -1.92 -13.30 -5.46
CA SER A 480 -1.50 -11.91 -5.25
C SER A 480 -1.61 -11.39 -3.82
N GLY A 481 -2.39 -12.07 -2.96
CA GLY A 481 -2.68 -11.60 -1.60
C GLY A 481 -3.67 -10.44 -1.51
N TYR A 482 -4.18 -9.94 -2.65
CA TYR A 482 -5.23 -8.92 -2.69
C TYR A 482 -6.63 -9.52 -2.58
N VAL A 483 -7.57 -8.73 -2.09
CA VAL A 483 -8.98 -9.11 -1.94
C VAL A 483 -9.82 -8.33 -2.95
N MET A 484 -10.70 -9.04 -3.66
CA MET A 484 -11.76 -8.39 -4.43
C MET A 484 -12.96 -8.12 -3.51
N PRO A 485 -13.35 -6.86 -3.24
CA PRO A 485 -14.34 -6.52 -2.21
C PRO A 485 -15.79 -6.69 -2.69
N LEU A 486 -16.10 -7.88 -3.19
CA LEU A 486 -17.44 -8.26 -3.63
C LEU A 486 -18.37 -8.45 -2.43
N LYS A 487 -19.65 -8.15 -2.62
CA LYS A 487 -20.68 -8.32 -1.59
C LYS A 487 -20.76 -9.76 -1.09
N ASN A 488 -20.65 -10.76 -1.96
CA ASN A 488 -20.68 -12.18 -1.58
C ASN A 488 -19.41 -12.64 -0.84
N VAL A 489 -18.27 -11.97 -1.05
CA VAL A 489 -17.00 -12.25 -0.35
C VAL A 489 -17.06 -11.71 1.08
N ILE A 490 -17.63 -10.52 1.26
CA ILE A 490 -17.69 -9.81 2.55
C ILE A 490 -18.96 -10.19 3.37
N ASN A 491 -19.89 -10.95 2.79
CA ASN A 491 -21.12 -11.35 3.48
C ASN A 491 -20.87 -12.45 4.53
N LYS A 492 -21.18 -12.18 5.80
CA LYS A 492 -21.23 -13.16 6.91
C LYS A 492 -20.00 -14.08 7.00
N ASP A 493 -18.82 -13.51 6.76
CA ASP A 493 -17.52 -14.21 6.79
C ASP A 493 -17.36 -15.35 5.77
N LEU A 494 -18.22 -15.44 4.74
CA LEU A 494 -18.16 -16.54 3.75
C LEU A 494 -16.84 -16.56 2.99
N GLY A 495 -16.37 -15.39 2.52
CA GLY A 495 -15.07 -15.27 1.85
C GLY A 495 -13.92 -15.64 2.80
N LEU A 496 -13.99 -15.18 4.06
CA LEU A 496 -12.95 -15.45 5.05
C LEU A 496 -12.84 -16.95 5.35
N LYS A 497 -13.97 -17.64 5.54
CA LYS A 497 -14.02 -19.09 5.75
C LYS A 497 -13.41 -19.86 4.57
N LYS A 498 -13.71 -19.45 3.33
CA LYS A 498 -13.11 -20.06 2.13
C LYS A 498 -11.59 -19.89 2.09
N LEU A 499 -11.09 -18.71 2.43
CA LEU A 499 -9.64 -18.46 2.50
C LEU A 499 -8.98 -19.22 3.66
N GLU A 500 -9.65 -19.32 4.82
CA GLU A 500 -9.18 -20.10 5.96
C GLU A 500 -9.10 -21.59 5.66
N GLU A 501 -10.10 -22.16 4.98
CA GLU A 501 -10.09 -23.56 4.55
C GLU A 501 -8.89 -23.84 3.63
N LYS A 502 -8.68 -22.99 2.62
CA LYS A 502 -7.53 -23.10 1.70
C LYS A 502 -6.20 -22.94 2.42
N TYR A 503 -6.08 -21.95 3.31
CA TYR A 503 -4.89 -21.75 4.13
C TYR A 503 -4.59 -23.01 4.96
N ASN A 504 -5.57 -23.53 5.69
CA ASN A 504 -5.39 -24.70 6.57
C ASN A 504 -5.06 -25.98 5.79
N ASN A 505 -5.65 -26.17 4.62
CA ASN A 505 -5.35 -27.31 3.76
C ASN A 505 -3.91 -27.23 3.23
N LEU A 506 -3.49 -26.05 2.77
CA LEU A 506 -2.14 -25.83 2.27
C LEU A 506 -1.09 -25.93 3.38
N GLU A 507 -1.39 -25.43 4.58
CA GLU A 507 -0.53 -25.57 5.76
C GLU A 507 -0.29 -27.05 6.08
N LYS A 508 -1.34 -27.88 6.10
CA LYS A 508 -1.23 -29.34 6.31
C LYS A 508 -0.42 -30.04 5.22
N GLU A 509 -0.49 -29.59 3.97
CA GLU A 509 0.36 -30.12 2.90
C GLU A 509 1.83 -29.77 3.14
N LEU A 510 2.11 -28.52 3.50
CA LEU A 510 3.46 -28.01 3.72
C LEU A 510 4.14 -28.63 4.95
N LEU A 511 3.38 -29.14 5.93
CA LEU A 511 3.94 -29.93 7.05
C LEU A 511 4.62 -31.22 6.60
N LYS A 512 4.37 -31.69 5.37
CA LYS A 512 4.98 -32.90 4.79
C LYS A 512 6.25 -32.59 3.99
N GLU A 513 6.55 -31.32 3.74
CA GLU A 513 7.73 -30.91 2.98
C GLU A 513 8.96 -30.76 3.90
N SER A 514 10.12 -31.22 3.44
CA SER A 514 11.37 -31.14 4.21
C SER A 514 11.90 -29.71 4.36
N ASP A 515 11.74 -28.87 3.34
CA ASP A 515 12.04 -27.43 3.40
C ASP A 515 10.94 -26.65 2.69
N LYS A 516 9.88 -26.32 3.44
CA LYS A 516 8.76 -25.53 2.94
C LYS A 516 9.19 -24.15 2.42
N THR A 517 10.31 -23.59 2.89
CA THR A 517 10.70 -22.21 2.55
C THR A 517 11.08 -22.05 1.08
N ARG A 518 11.44 -23.14 0.40
CA ARG A 518 11.77 -23.18 -1.02
C ARG A 518 10.57 -23.45 -1.92
N SER A 519 9.41 -23.73 -1.34
CA SER A 519 8.20 -24.12 -2.08
C SER A 519 7.37 -22.91 -2.49
N TRP A 520 6.88 -22.91 -3.74
CA TRP A 520 5.88 -21.92 -4.18
C TRP A 520 4.56 -22.06 -3.42
N LYS A 521 4.23 -23.25 -2.90
CA LYS A 521 3.08 -23.44 -2.01
C LYS A 521 3.20 -22.62 -0.74
N TYR A 522 4.41 -22.49 -0.20
CA TYR A 522 4.62 -21.66 0.98
C TYR A 522 4.50 -20.17 0.67
N VAL A 523 4.88 -19.73 -0.54
CA VAL A 523 4.58 -18.37 -1.01
C VAL A 523 3.08 -18.14 -1.05
N THR A 524 2.31 -19.08 -1.66
CA THR A 524 0.84 -19.03 -1.68
C THR A 524 0.23 -19.00 -0.29
N LEU A 525 0.75 -19.78 0.67
CA LEU A 525 0.29 -19.75 2.07
C LEU A 525 0.41 -18.34 2.67
N ASN A 526 1.53 -17.65 2.42
CA ASN A 526 1.75 -16.29 2.91
C ASN A 526 0.85 -15.26 2.19
N LEU A 527 0.58 -15.43 0.90
CA LEU A 527 -0.38 -14.58 0.17
C LEU A 527 -1.82 -14.77 0.67
N LEU A 528 -2.21 -16.00 0.98
CA LEU A 528 -3.49 -16.30 1.62
C LEU A 528 -3.60 -15.63 3.00
N GLU A 529 -2.52 -15.62 3.79
CA GLU A 529 -2.48 -14.88 5.06
C GLU A 529 -2.69 -13.37 4.85
N SER A 530 -2.04 -12.76 3.84
CA SER A 530 -2.28 -11.36 3.44
C SER A 530 -3.74 -11.08 3.10
N ALA A 531 -4.34 -11.95 2.29
CA ALA A 531 -5.73 -11.81 1.86
C ALA A 531 -6.69 -11.95 3.05
N LYS A 532 -6.47 -12.94 3.93
CA LYS A 532 -7.25 -13.13 5.16
C LYS A 532 -7.20 -11.89 6.06
N ILE A 533 -6.01 -11.34 6.27
CA ILE A 533 -5.81 -10.17 7.12
C ILE A 533 -6.54 -8.95 6.55
N SER A 534 -6.38 -8.67 5.25
CA SER A 534 -7.04 -7.54 4.60
C SER A 534 -8.57 -7.72 4.59
N LEU A 535 -9.05 -8.95 4.37
CA LEU A 535 -10.48 -9.25 4.41
C LEU A 535 -11.07 -9.07 5.81
N LYS A 536 -10.33 -9.41 6.88
CA LYS A 536 -10.75 -9.12 8.27
C LYS A 536 -10.92 -7.61 8.50
N SER A 537 -10.02 -6.79 7.96
CA SER A 537 -10.11 -5.34 8.04
C SER A 537 -11.34 -4.80 7.32
N ILE A 538 -11.61 -5.27 6.10
CA ILE A 538 -12.79 -4.89 5.32
C ILE A 538 -14.08 -5.33 6.02
N LEU A 539 -14.12 -6.57 6.53
CA LEU A 539 -15.26 -7.09 7.29
C LEU A 539 -15.56 -6.24 8.53
N ASN A 540 -14.52 -5.86 9.28
CA ASN A 540 -14.68 -4.98 10.45
C ASN A 540 -15.18 -3.60 10.03
N PHE A 541 -14.65 -3.02 8.95
CA PHE A 541 -15.17 -1.76 8.41
C PHE A 541 -16.64 -1.88 8.04
N GLU A 542 -17.06 -2.95 7.39
CA GLU A 542 -18.42 -3.10 6.89
C GLU A 542 -19.45 -3.41 7.98
N THR A 543 -19.06 -4.20 8.98
CA THR A 543 -19.98 -4.68 10.04
C THR A 543 -19.99 -3.81 11.30
N ASN A 544 -18.92 -3.06 11.57
CA ASN A 544 -18.81 -2.21 12.74
C ASN A 544 -19.19 -0.75 12.43
N SER A 545 -20.17 -0.21 13.15
CA SER A 545 -20.62 1.18 12.99
C SER A 545 -19.57 2.20 13.44
N ASP A 546 -18.71 1.85 14.39
CA ASP A 546 -17.70 2.76 14.95
C ASP A 546 -16.51 2.96 13.99
N VAL A 547 -16.36 2.07 13.01
CA VAL A 547 -15.29 2.12 12.02
C VAL A 547 -15.78 2.90 10.80
N ILE A 548 -15.14 4.05 10.58
CA ILE A 548 -15.44 4.95 9.47
C ILE A 548 -14.25 5.04 8.51
N SER A 549 -14.47 5.56 7.32
CA SER A 549 -13.40 5.91 6.38
C SER A 549 -13.55 7.37 5.97
N LYS A 550 -12.42 8.05 5.76
CA LYS A 550 -12.37 9.45 5.31
C LYS A 550 -11.62 9.54 3.98
N PRO A 551 -12.33 9.32 2.86
CA PRO A 551 -11.71 9.37 1.53
C PRO A 551 -11.04 10.71 1.28
N THR A 552 -9.76 10.67 0.94
CA THR A 552 -8.97 11.86 0.58
C THR A 552 -8.75 11.89 -0.92
N VAL A 553 -9.16 12.98 -1.56
CA VAL A 553 -9.11 13.11 -3.03
C VAL A 553 -7.73 13.56 -3.50
N GLN A 554 -7.26 13.00 -4.63
CA GLN A 554 -5.96 13.34 -5.20
C GLN A 554 -6.08 14.16 -6.49
N ASP A 555 -5.45 15.33 -6.53
CA ASP A 555 -5.25 16.14 -7.73
C ASP A 555 -3.76 16.54 -7.84
N ASP A 556 -3.39 17.36 -8.82
CA ASP A 556 -2.00 17.80 -8.94
C ASP A 556 -1.49 18.57 -7.72
N LYS A 557 -2.35 19.36 -7.09
CA LYS A 557 -2.01 20.19 -5.94
C LYS A 557 -1.88 19.35 -4.68
N THR A 558 -2.82 18.46 -4.40
CA THR A 558 -2.74 17.54 -3.26
C THR A 558 -1.62 16.53 -3.47
N ALA A 559 -1.36 16.03 -4.69
CA ALA A 559 -0.21 15.18 -4.97
C ALA A 559 1.13 15.90 -4.75
N GLN A 560 1.22 17.21 -5.03
CA GLN A 560 2.40 18.01 -4.70
C GLN A 560 2.54 18.23 -3.19
N ILE A 561 1.44 18.52 -2.49
CA ILE A 561 1.41 18.64 -1.03
C ILE A 561 1.86 17.34 -0.37
N THR A 562 1.27 16.20 -0.75
CA THR A 562 1.61 14.87 -0.22
C THR A 562 3.07 14.53 -0.50
N ARG A 563 3.61 14.83 -1.69
CA ARG A 563 5.04 14.59 -1.99
C ARG A 563 5.97 15.46 -1.15
N LEU A 564 5.66 16.76 -1.01
CA LEU A 564 6.45 17.66 -0.16
C LEU A 564 6.45 17.17 1.28
N PHE A 565 5.26 16.85 1.79
CA PHE A 565 5.08 16.32 3.12
C PHE A 565 5.81 14.99 3.34
N ALA A 566 5.71 14.07 2.39
CA ALA A 566 6.36 12.77 2.46
C ALA A 566 7.88 12.92 2.49
N GLY A 567 8.46 13.80 1.66
CA GLY A 567 9.89 14.10 1.68
C GLY A 567 10.37 14.67 3.02
N GLN A 568 9.52 15.44 3.71
CA GLN A 568 9.83 15.98 5.03
C GLN A 568 9.82 14.90 6.11
N LEU A 569 8.83 13.99 6.11
CA LEU A 569 8.85 12.83 7.01
C LEU A 569 10.06 11.95 6.73
N GLN A 570 10.27 11.52 5.49
CA GLN A 570 11.37 10.63 5.14
C GLN A 570 12.73 11.19 5.54
N GLY A 571 12.95 12.50 5.30
CA GLY A 571 14.21 13.17 5.64
C GLY A 571 14.56 13.12 7.13
N LEU A 572 13.56 13.03 8.02
CA LEU A 572 13.78 12.94 9.47
C LEU A 572 14.53 11.67 9.88
N THR A 573 14.31 10.56 9.17
CA THR A 573 14.79 9.23 9.56
C THR A 573 15.88 8.69 8.65
N GLN A 574 16.44 9.53 7.77
CA GLN A 574 17.58 9.14 6.94
C GLN A 574 18.79 8.80 7.83
N ILE A 575 19.43 7.66 7.54
CA ILE A 575 20.60 7.19 8.29
C ILE A 575 21.73 8.19 8.17
N ASP A 576 22.03 8.59 6.93
CA ASP A 576 23.05 9.57 6.61
C ASP A 576 22.39 10.93 6.38
N ASN A 577 22.83 11.95 7.14
CA ASN A 577 22.40 13.34 7.01
C ASN A 577 20.88 13.58 7.17
N PRO A 578 20.28 13.27 8.33
CA PRO A 578 18.86 13.55 8.58
C PRO A 578 18.56 15.04 8.39
N THR A 579 17.44 15.35 7.73
CA THR A 579 17.03 16.73 7.49
C THR A 579 16.45 17.35 8.74
N LYS A 580 16.79 18.62 9.00
CA LYS A 580 16.08 19.40 10.02
C LYS A 580 14.62 19.57 9.59
N PRO A 581 13.63 19.19 10.43
CA PRO A 581 12.22 19.36 10.07
C PRO A 581 11.87 20.84 9.96
N LEU A 582 11.04 21.15 8.97
CA LEU A 582 10.28 22.40 8.97
C LEU A 582 9.28 22.39 10.13
N THR A 583 8.91 23.57 10.62
CA THR A 583 7.79 23.74 11.55
C THR A 583 6.46 23.48 10.84
N GLY A 584 5.41 23.21 11.63
CA GLY A 584 4.07 23.04 11.10
C GLY A 584 3.57 24.30 10.37
N ASP A 585 3.95 25.50 10.83
CA ASP A 585 3.64 26.76 10.15
C ASP A 585 4.32 26.87 8.78
N GLU A 586 5.61 26.56 8.69
CA GLU A 586 6.36 26.59 7.43
C GLU A 586 5.79 25.61 6.39
N LEU A 587 5.35 24.42 6.83
CA LEU A 587 4.69 23.46 5.97
C LEU A 587 3.36 23.99 5.43
N ILE A 588 2.51 24.54 6.30
CA ILE A 588 1.23 25.10 5.90
C ILE A 588 1.43 26.26 4.92
N GLU A 589 2.42 27.13 5.12
CA GLU A 589 2.72 28.21 4.17
C GLU A 589 3.21 27.67 2.81
N LYS A 590 4.02 26.60 2.80
CA LYS A 590 4.39 25.92 1.54
C LYS A 590 3.18 25.29 0.86
N PHE A 591 2.28 24.66 1.59
CA PHE A 591 1.05 24.10 1.02
C PHE A 591 0.14 25.19 0.45
N LYS A 592 -0.03 26.33 1.13
CA LYS A 592 -0.77 27.47 0.61
C LYS A 592 -0.19 28.00 -0.70
N LYS A 593 1.14 28.07 -0.82
CA LYS A 593 1.81 28.45 -2.08
C LYS A 593 1.49 27.49 -3.22
N ILE A 594 1.48 26.18 -2.97
CA ILE A 594 1.08 25.17 -3.97
C ILE A 594 -0.38 25.41 -4.41
N ILE A 595 -1.28 25.71 -3.47
CA ILE A 595 -2.69 25.99 -3.82
C ILE A 595 -2.83 27.28 -4.62
N ALA A 596 -2.02 28.30 -4.35
CA ALA A 596 -2.06 29.61 -5.01
C ALA A 596 -1.44 29.62 -6.42
N GLN A 597 -0.63 28.62 -6.78
CA GLN A 597 -0.05 28.51 -8.12
C GLN A 597 -1.13 28.17 -9.16
N HIS A 598 -1.11 28.93 -10.25
CA HIS A 598 -1.89 28.78 -11.46
C HIS A 598 -0.95 28.68 -12.65
#